data_AF-A0A842TBH2-F1
#
_entry.id   AF-A0A842TBH2-F1
#
_cell.length_a   1.000
_cell.length_b   1.000
_cell.length_c   1.000
_cell.angle_alpha   90.00
_cell.angle_beta   90.00
_cell.angle_gamma   90.00
#
_symmetry.space_group_name_H-M   'P 1'
#
loop_
_entity.id
_entity.type
_entity.pdbx_description
1 polymer ?
#
loop_
_entity_poly.entity_id
_entity_poly.type
_entity_poly.pdbx_seq_one_letter_code
_entity_poly.pdbx_strand_id
1 'polypeptide(L)'
;MAILFEELKAKNSNFPNYEIVASDINAQAIKNAKEGIYGEHAIHETPQKYLKKYFTKISNDPPKYQINLDIRNKVKFINEDITICHKKSQRYDIILCRNFIIYINLISRKHLIRNLKTYLNNGGLLILGKTERLNNEKGIRLIDPVNRFYMKGKTSFSTEEVEIKTPELKNLSKLEERIKKDMIEKTNSITLHKNEADVKASKSIVEKKKKAERSIGKIKISELIEKPNDLIDLSNILSKPSKSDIHEQQKKELEKFRTKINKELFFLKQQRKKLNQAIMKFEKEKRIFREQKKAFENKLLLFEKEKEYIKRKWESYEMKNELLRIEKEAFKKQVENFHHNRRNLHKEKQNKKLSQKQHTPTKGFDYKFTKDYILPLGKYIIVSSRNTSKHTTKKISIHGIGSTYVLVLYDKSNQIYAMSHIMYSNPKKNQNKDRIENKHQYAETAISFLIKKMLIKGASEKLSSFIFGGAQISNKKYKSVEEILNSMKSELKKYNIPIKREFIGGLYPRDIKLNIKKQQISIHFGETMKEIKL
;
A
#
# COMPACT_ATOMS: atom_id res chain seq x y z
N MET A 1 26.09 -2.50 8.50
CA MET A 1 25.63 -1.65 9.60
C MET A 1 26.25 -2.07 10.92
N ALA A 2 26.00 -3.28 11.44
CA ALA A 2 26.59 -3.74 12.71
C ALA A 2 28.12 -3.56 12.77
N ILE A 3 28.86 -4.08 11.78
CA ILE A 3 30.32 -3.89 11.67
C ILE A 3 30.72 -2.40 11.70
N LEU A 4 30.00 -1.54 10.96
CA LEU A 4 30.29 -0.11 10.93
C LEU A 4 30.11 0.54 12.31
N PHE A 5 29.05 0.17 13.03
CA PHE A 5 28.78 0.70 14.36
C PHE A 5 29.76 0.19 15.41
N GLU A 6 30.22 -1.06 15.33
CA GLU A 6 31.30 -1.55 16.18
C GLU A 6 32.62 -0.81 15.93
N GLU A 7 32.95 -0.52 14.67
CA GLU A 7 34.13 0.27 14.32
C GLU A 7 34.04 1.72 14.80
N LEU A 8 32.86 2.33 14.75
CA LEU A 8 32.64 3.68 15.30
C LEU A 8 32.67 3.69 16.82
N LYS A 9 32.08 2.67 17.47
CA LYS A 9 32.11 2.49 18.92
C LYS A 9 33.52 2.28 19.45
N ALA A 10 34.35 1.51 18.74
CA ALA A 10 35.75 1.32 19.10
C ALA A 10 36.58 2.61 19.01
N LYS A 11 36.17 3.56 18.15
CA LYS A 11 36.85 4.85 17.98
C LYS A 11 36.31 5.97 18.86
N ASN A 12 35.10 5.80 19.41
CA ASN A 12 34.43 6.82 20.19
C ASN A 12 33.73 6.18 21.39
N SER A 13 34.32 6.40 22.58
CA SER A 13 33.85 5.84 23.84
C SER A 13 32.40 6.24 24.18
N ASN A 14 31.92 7.38 23.66
CA ASN A 14 30.57 7.88 23.89
C ASN A 14 29.56 7.44 22.80
N PHE A 15 29.90 6.43 21.99
CA PHE A 15 28.98 5.93 20.97
C PHE A 15 27.76 5.25 21.62
N PRO A 16 26.52 5.63 21.24
CA PRO A 16 25.33 5.12 21.88
C PRO A 16 25.13 3.62 21.63
N ASN A 17 24.40 2.97 22.55
CA ASN A 17 23.91 1.63 22.29
C ASN A 17 22.93 1.65 21.11
N TYR A 18 22.92 0.57 20.33
CA TYR A 18 22.12 0.47 19.13
C TYR A 18 21.44 -0.91 19.02
N GLU A 19 20.29 -0.93 18.37
CA GLU A 19 19.59 -2.15 17.95
C GLU A 19 19.39 -2.09 16.44
N ILE A 20 19.67 -3.19 15.75
CA ILE A 20 19.38 -3.31 14.31
C ILE A 20 18.22 -4.27 14.12
N VAL A 21 17.20 -3.81 13.41
CA VAL A 21 16.12 -4.66 12.92
C VAL A 21 16.22 -4.77 11.41
N ALA A 22 16.22 -5.99 10.91
CA ALA A 22 16.20 -6.30 9.48
C ALA A 22 14.92 -7.07 9.15
N SER A 23 14.16 -6.60 8.16
CA SER A 23 12.95 -7.28 7.72
C SER A 23 12.94 -7.59 6.23
N ASP A 24 12.30 -8.71 5.90
CA ASP A 24 12.08 -9.17 4.52
C ASP A 24 10.84 -10.06 4.46
N ILE A 25 10.12 -10.02 3.34
CA ILE A 25 8.96 -10.89 3.09
C ILE A 25 9.38 -12.32 2.80
N ASN A 26 10.61 -12.53 2.30
CA ASN A 26 11.14 -13.83 1.95
C ASN A 26 11.76 -14.53 3.17
N ALA A 27 11.05 -15.54 3.69
CA ALA A 27 11.50 -16.32 4.84
C ALA A 27 12.84 -17.05 4.61
N GLN A 28 13.12 -17.48 3.37
CA GLN A 28 14.38 -18.14 3.03
C GLN A 28 15.55 -17.15 3.07
N ALA A 29 15.34 -15.91 2.61
CA ALA A 29 16.36 -14.87 2.71
C ALA A 29 16.69 -14.54 4.17
N ILE A 30 15.66 -14.45 5.02
CA ILE A 30 15.82 -14.27 6.47
C ILE A 30 16.60 -15.44 7.10
N LYS A 31 16.29 -16.69 6.72
CA LYS A 31 17.02 -17.87 7.21
C LYS A 31 18.51 -17.78 6.85
N ASN A 32 18.82 -17.51 5.58
CA ASN A 32 20.21 -17.37 5.12
C ASN A 32 20.94 -16.22 5.84
N ALA A 33 20.25 -15.11 6.09
CA ALA A 33 20.83 -13.97 6.81
C ALA A 33 21.11 -14.28 8.29
N LYS A 34 20.25 -15.09 8.94
CA LYS A 34 20.49 -15.60 10.31
C LYS A 34 21.64 -16.59 10.39
N GLU A 35 21.82 -17.42 9.36
CA GLU A 35 22.99 -18.32 9.26
C GLU A 35 24.29 -17.51 9.06
N GLY A 36 24.20 -16.38 8.35
CA GLY A 36 25.30 -15.44 8.18
C GLY A 36 26.48 -16.01 7.39
N ILE A 37 26.21 -16.99 6.50
CA ILE A 37 27.21 -17.65 5.67
C ILE A 37 27.15 -17.07 4.25
N TYR A 38 28.31 -16.61 3.78
CA TYR A 38 28.47 -15.90 2.52
C TYR A 38 29.58 -16.54 1.69
N GLY A 39 29.36 -16.69 0.38
CA GLY A 39 30.41 -17.05 -0.55
C GLY A 39 31.30 -15.86 -0.89
N GLU A 40 32.44 -16.11 -1.50
CA GLU A 40 33.40 -15.08 -1.93
C GLU A 40 32.77 -13.93 -2.73
N HIS A 41 31.87 -14.23 -3.67
CA HIS A 41 31.21 -13.18 -4.46
C HIS A 41 30.37 -12.22 -3.60
N ALA A 42 29.77 -12.68 -2.50
CA ALA A 42 28.95 -11.82 -1.65
C ALA A 42 29.77 -10.85 -0.80
N ILE A 43 31.06 -11.12 -0.60
CA ILE A 43 31.95 -10.31 0.26
C ILE A 43 33.06 -9.60 -0.52
N HIS A 44 33.10 -9.70 -1.85
CA HIS A 44 34.20 -9.20 -2.68
C HIS A 44 34.48 -7.68 -2.53
N GLU A 45 33.47 -6.88 -2.17
CA GLU A 45 33.63 -5.44 -1.91
C GLU A 45 34.04 -5.13 -0.45
N THR A 46 34.20 -6.15 0.40
CA THR A 46 34.56 -5.99 1.82
C THR A 46 36.07 -5.83 1.95
N PRO A 47 36.58 -4.72 2.50
CA PRO A 47 38.02 -4.55 2.73
C PRO A 47 38.62 -5.68 3.57
N GLN A 48 39.82 -6.14 3.21
CA GLN A 48 40.47 -7.31 3.83
C GLN A 48 40.61 -7.20 5.35
N LYS A 49 40.82 -5.98 5.88
CA LYS A 49 40.88 -5.72 7.32
C LYS A 49 39.60 -6.11 8.06
N TYR A 50 38.43 -5.86 7.47
CA TYR A 50 37.14 -6.19 8.07
C TYR A 50 36.79 -7.66 7.87
N LEU A 51 37.19 -8.23 6.74
CA LEU A 51 37.04 -9.66 6.46
C LEU A 51 37.80 -10.49 7.50
N LYS A 52 39.07 -10.16 7.78
CA LYS A 52 39.87 -10.84 8.80
C LYS A 52 39.32 -10.68 10.23
N LYS A 53 38.72 -9.53 10.54
CA LYS A 53 38.27 -9.21 11.90
C LYS A 53 36.88 -9.75 12.23
N TYR A 54 35.96 -9.75 11.27
CA TYR A 54 34.53 -9.99 11.52
C TYR A 54 33.97 -11.24 10.85
N PHE A 55 34.79 -11.99 10.11
CA PHE A 55 34.39 -13.22 9.46
C PHE A 55 35.37 -14.35 9.74
N THR A 56 34.82 -15.54 9.93
CA THR A 56 35.57 -16.81 9.99
C THR A 56 35.43 -17.52 8.65
N LYS A 57 36.55 -17.92 8.05
CA LYS A 57 36.53 -18.76 6.85
C LYS A 57 36.19 -20.20 7.27
N ILE A 58 35.09 -20.75 6.76
CA ILE A 58 34.55 -22.07 7.14
C ILE A 58 34.72 -23.13 6.04
N SER A 59 35.03 -22.72 4.81
CA SER A 59 35.31 -23.64 3.71
C SER A 59 36.30 -23.00 2.75
N ASN A 60 37.14 -23.82 2.13
CA ASN A 60 38.16 -23.39 1.18
C ASN A 60 37.72 -23.54 -0.28
N ASP A 61 36.90 -24.54 -0.62
CA ASP A 61 36.43 -24.78 -1.99
C ASP A 61 34.97 -25.30 -2.04
N PRO A 62 34.00 -24.49 -2.51
CA PRO A 62 34.14 -23.06 -2.78
C PRO A 62 34.34 -22.28 -1.47
N PRO A 63 35.10 -21.17 -1.48
CA PRO A 63 35.37 -20.38 -0.29
C PRO A 63 34.07 -19.85 0.34
N LYS A 64 33.87 -20.16 1.61
CA LYS A 64 32.74 -19.68 2.42
C LYS A 64 33.23 -19.00 3.68
N TYR A 65 32.56 -17.91 4.01
CA TYR A 65 32.86 -17.06 5.14
C TYR A 65 31.61 -16.91 5.98
N GLN A 66 31.75 -17.08 7.28
CA GLN A 66 30.66 -16.90 8.22
C GLN A 66 30.93 -15.67 9.07
N ILE A 67 29.95 -14.77 9.16
CA ILE A 67 30.06 -13.60 10.04
C ILE A 67 30.10 -14.05 11.50
N ASN A 68 30.96 -13.42 12.29
CA ASN A 68 31.11 -13.76 13.70
C ASN A 68 29.79 -13.61 14.47
N LEU A 69 29.59 -14.48 15.46
CA LEU A 69 28.33 -14.61 16.18
C LEU A 69 27.97 -13.35 16.97
N ASP A 70 28.96 -12.68 17.54
CA ASP A 70 28.85 -11.41 18.27
C ASP A 70 28.21 -10.31 17.41
N ILE A 71 28.62 -10.18 16.15
CA ILE A 71 28.04 -9.24 15.19
C ILE A 71 26.63 -9.67 14.77
N ARG A 72 26.44 -10.98 14.55
CA ARG A 72 25.15 -11.53 14.10
C ARG A 72 24.05 -11.30 15.12
N ASN A 73 24.37 -11.48 16.40
CA ASN A 73 23.43 -11.32 17.51
C ASN A 73 22.98 -9.86 17.73
N LYS A 74 23.65 -8.87 17.11
CA LYS A 74 23.24 -7.45 17.12
C LYS A 74 22.07 -7.16 16.17
N VAL A 75 21.69 -8.12 15.32
CA VAL A 75 20.64 -7.94 14.29
C VAL A 75 19.44 -8.84 14.60
N LYS A 76 18.28 -8.22 14.83
CA LYS A 76 17.01 -8.93 14.97
C LYS A 76 16.32 -9.02 13.61
N PHE A 77 16.04 -10.24 13.17
CA PHE A 77 15.40 -10.50 11.89
C PHE A 77 13.90 -10.73 12.03
N ILE A 78 13.10 -10.08 11.18
CA ILE A 78 11.63 -10.19 11.16
C ILE A 78 11.18 -10.58 9.76
N ASN A 79 10.38 -11.64 9.64
CA ASN A 79 9.72 -11.97 8.37
C ASN A 79 8.36 -11.26 8.30
N GLU A 80 8.21 -10.30 7.38
CA GLU A 80 7.00 -9.45 7.25
C GLU A 80 6.94 -8.75 5.90
N ASP A 81 5.75 -8.26 5.54
CA ASP A 81 5.55 -7.32 4.43
C ASP A 81 5.42 -5.89 4.98
N ILE A 82 6.50 -5.12 4.87
CA ILE A 82 6.58 -3.75 5.36
C ILE A 82 5.63 -2.78 4.61
N THR A 83 5.12 -3.17 3.44
CA THR A 83 4.13 -2.37 2.71
C THR A 83 2.74 -2.43 3.35
N ILE A 84 2.46 -3.46 4.14
CA ILE A 84 1.23 -3.62 4.91
C ILE A 84 1.41 -2.96 6.27
N CYS A 85 2.31 -3.49 7.09
CA CYS A 85 2.62 -2.96 8.41
C CYS A 85 3.97 -3.50 8.91
N HIS A 86 4.55 -2.79 9.87
CA HIS A 86 5.67 -3.29 10.65
C HIS A 86 5.15 -4.01 11.90
N LYS A 87 5.67 -5.20 12.20
CA LYS A 87 5.23 -6.00 13.36
C LYS A 87 5.59 -5.40 14.70
N LYS A 88 6.63 -4.55 14.77
CA LYS A 88 6.97 -3.81 15.99
C LYS A 88 6.36 -2.42 15.95
N SER A 89 5.88 -1.94 17.10
CA SER A 89 5.40 -0.56 17.27
C SER A 89 6.52 0.46 17.48
N GLN A 90 7.79 0.08 17.28
CA GLN A 90 8.93 0.95 17.55
C GLN A 90 9.23 1.90 16.39
N ARG A 91 9.84 3.04 16.71
CA ARG A 91 10.39 3.98 15.74
C ARG A 91 11.91 3.82 15.63
N TYR A 92 12.46 4.31 14.53
CA TYR A 92 13.85 4.15 14.14
C TYR A 92 14.49 5.50 13.86
N ASP A 93 15.74 5.67 14.27
CA ASP A 93 16.55 6.86 13.93
C ASP A 93 17.10 6.79 12.51
N ILE A 94 17.38 5.58 12.03
CA ILE A 94 17.87 5.33 10.67
C ILE A 94 17.07 4.19 10.05
N ILE A 95 16.54 4.44 8.86
CA ILE A 95 15.89 3.42 8.02
C ILE A 95 16.66 3.31 6.72
N LEU A 96 17.10 2.08 6.40
CA LEU A 96 17.66 1.75 5.09
C LEU A 96 16.63 0.96 4.30
N CYS A 97 16.16 1.53 3.19
CA CYS A 97 15.21 0.89 2.28
C CYS A 97 15.74 1.01 0.85
N ARG A 98 16.73 0.17 0.53
CA ARG A 98 17.51 0.28 -0.72
C ARG A 98 17.12 -0.78 -1.72
N ASN A 99 16.96 -0.37 -2.98
CA ASN A 99 16.65 -1.24 -4.12
C ASN A 99 15.34 -2.02 -3.96
N PHE A 100 14.42 -1.59 -3.09
CA PHE A 100 13.13 -2.24 -2.88
C PHE A 100 11.98 -1.54 -3.61
N ILE A 101 11.98 -0.20 -3.63
CA ILE A 101 10.87 0.62 -4.15
C ILE A 101 10.63 0.34 -5.64
N ILE A 102 11.67 -0.04 -6.37
CA ILE A 102 11.61 -0.38 -7.79
C ILE A 102 10.79 -1.65 -8.10
N TYR A 103 10.54 -2.51 -7.12
CA TYR A 103 9.85 -3.80 -7.33
C TYR A 103 8.36 -3.76 -7.00
N ILE A 104 7.86 -2.67 -6.41
CA ILE A 104 6.49 -2.58 -5.91
C ILE A 104 5.66 -1.60 -6.75
N ASN A 105 4.36 -1.89 -6.87
CA ASN A 105 3.43 -1.04 -7.62
C ASN A 105 3.21 0.33 -6.92
N LEU A 106 2.60 1.28 -7.62
CA LEU A 106 2.37 2.65 -7.11
C LEU A 106 1.54 2.70 -5.82
N ILE A 107 0.59 1.79 -5.61
CA ILE A 107 -0.25 1.73 -4.42
C ILE A 107 0.59 1.27 -3.23
N SER A 108 1.27 0.12 -3.36
CA SER A 108 2.19 -0.42 -2.35
C SER A 108 3.31 0.56 -2.03
N ARG A 109 3.82 1.29 -3.03
CA ARG A 109 4.81 2.36 -2.83
C ARG A 109 4.28 3.48 -1.95
N LYS A 110 3.05 3.95 -2.16
CA LYS A 110 2.43 4.97 -1.30
C LYS A 110 2.27 4.47 0.14
N HIS A 111 1.83 3.22 0.32
CA HIS A 111 1.71 2.61 1.65
C HIS A 111 3.08 2.47 2.32
N LEU A 112 4.08 1.97 1.59
CA LEU A 112 5.45 1.88 2.07
C LEU A 112 5.95 3.24 2.55
N ILE A 113 5.88 4.28 1.71
CA ILE A 113 6.38 5.62 2.07
C ILE A 113 5.67 6.15 3.33
N ARG A 114 4.35 5.96 3.44
CA ARG A 114 3.59 6.31 4.64
C ARG A 114 4.08 5.55 5.88
N ASN A 115 4.33 4.25 5.74
CA ASN A 115 4.83 3.40 6.80
C ASN A 115 6.23 3.84 7.24
N LEU A 116 7.17 3.99 6.30
CA LEU A 116 8.53 4.48 6.57
C LEU A 116 8.51 5.83 7.30
N LYS A 117 7.63 6.77 6.90
CA LYS A 117 7.44 8.05 7.60
C LYS A 117 6.95 7.90 9.03
N THR A 118 6.03 6.97 9.26
CA THR A 118 5.46 6.69 10.59
C THR A 118 6.51 6.11 11.52
N TYR A 119 7.33 5.18 11.00
CA TYR A 119 8.35 4.48 11.76
C TYR A 119 9.66 5.26 11.90
N LEU A 120 9.88 6.33 11.14
CA LEU A 120 11.08 7.16 11.27
C LEU A 120 10.89 8.23 12.37
N ASN A 121 11.86 8.35 13.27
CA ASN A 121 11.91 9.42 14.26
C ASN A 121 12.04 10.80 13.60
N ASN A 122 11.59 11.85 14.30
CA ASN A 122 11.79 13.23 13.83
C ASN A 122 13.30 13.53 13.83
N GLY A 123 13.81 14.10 12.73
CA GLY A 123 15.25 14.23 12.51
C GLY A 123 15.94 12.92 12.08
N GLY A 124 15.21 11.80 11.99
CA GLY A 124 15.74 10.52 11.55
C GLY A 124 16.08 10.49 10.05
N LEU A 125 16.98 9.59 9.69
CA LEU A 125 17.55 9.42 8.37
C LEU A 125 16.90 8.26 7.60
N LEU A 126 16.36 8.54 6.42
CA LEU A 126 15.92 7.55 5.45
C LEU A 126 16.93 7.47 4.29
N ILE A 127 17.48 6.29 4.06
CA ILE A 127 18.47 6.04 2.99
C ILE A 127 17.85 5.11 1.95
N LEU A 128 17.78 5.58 0.70
CA LEU A 128 17.28 4.79 -0.44
C LEU A 128 18.41 4.33 -1.36
N GLY A 129 18.09 3.47 -2.34
CA GLY A 129 18.99 3.11 -3.43
C GLY A 129 19.29 4.31 -4.33
N LYS A 130 20.45 4.34 -4.98
CA LYS A 130 20.91 5.49 -5.79
C LYS A 130 19.93 5.90 -6.91
N THR A 131 19.24 4.92 -7.47
CA THR A 131 18.23 5.07 -8.54
C THR A 131 16.82 5.34 -7.99
N GLU A 132 16.62 5.26 -6.69
CA GLU A 132 15.32 5.41 -6.04
C GLU A 132 15.11 6.85 -5.57
N ARG A 133 13.94 7.40 -5.87
CA ARG A 133 13.58 8.77 -5.52
C ARG A 133 12.20 8.82 -4.86
N LEU A 134 12.03 9.74 -3.92
CA LEU A 134 10.71 10.09 -3.40
C LEU A 134 10.15 11.27 -4.21
N ASN A 135 8.88 11.22 -4.56
CA ASN A 135 8.22 12.29 -5.29
C ASN A 135 7.66 13.30 -4.30
N ASN A 136 8.34 14.44 -4.13
CA ASN A 136 7.93 15.60 -3.32
C ASN A 136 7.07 15.26 -2.08
N GLU A 137 7.59 14.38 -1.22
CA GLU A 137 6.86 13.83 -0.07
C GLU A 137 6.92 14.82 1.11
N LYS A 138 5.77 15.39 1.50
CA LYS A 138 5.69 16.33 2.63
C LYS A 138 6.32 15.74 3.90
N GLY A 139 7.18 16.48 4.58
CA GLY A 139 7.77 16.09 5.87
C GLY A 139 9.03 15.22 5.79
N ILE A 140 9.47 14.82 4.61
CA ILE A 140 10.79 14.22 4.39
C ILE A 140 11.54 15.08 3.37
N ARG A 141 12.70 15.61 3.74
CA ARG A 141 13.55 16.42 2.85
C ARG A 141 14.72 15.60 2.33
N LEU A 142 15.07 15.75 1.06
CA LEU A 142 16.32 15.24 0.52
C LEU A 142 17.48 16.09 1.07
N ILE A 143 18.47 15.46 1.70
CA ILE A 143 19.68 16.12 2.24
C ILE A 143 20.95 15.77 1.46
N ASP A 144 21.00 14.58 0.85
CA ASP A 144 22.09 14.18 -0.03
C ASP A 144 21.51 13.62 -1.34
N PRO A 145 21.52 14.40 -2.43
CA PRO A 145 21.04 13.96 -3.73
C PRO A 145 21.88 12.84 -4.34
N VAL A 146 23.17 12.74 -4.05
CA VAL A 146 24.06 11.74 -4.64
C VAL A 146 23.81 10.38 -4.00
N ASN A 147 23.77 10.36 -2.66
CA ASN A 147 23.60 9.13 -1.89
C ASN A 147 22.15 8.81 -1.53
N ARG A 148 21.20 9.67 -1.94
CA ARG A 148 19.75 9.54 -1.69
C ARG A 148 19.44 9.47 -0.20
N PHE A 149 20.04 10.37 0.57
CA PHE A 149 19.74 10.51 1.97
C PHE A 149 18.63 11.53 2.15
N TYR A 150 17.63 11.14 2.92
CA TYR A 150 16.51 11.97 3.26
C TYR A 150 16.40 12.09 4.77
N MET A 151 16.00 13.24 5.27
CA MET A 151 15.79 13.47 6.69
C MET A 151 14.33 13.81 6.94
N LYS A 152 13.73 13.16 7.94
CA LYS A 152 12.40 13.57 8.40
C LYS A 152 12.55 14.94 9.04
N GLY A 153 11.82 15.93 8.52
CA GLY A 153 11.82 17.26 9.11
C GLY A 153 11.48 17.17 10.60
N LYS A 154 12.10 18.01 11.42
CA LYS A 154 11.54 18.31 12.73
C LYS A 154 10.18 18.92 12.43
N THR A 155 9.12 18.15 12.57
CA THR A 155 7.83 18.77 12.86
C THR A 155 8.10 19.61 14.10
N SER A 156 8.13 20.93 13.96
CA SER A 156 7.67 21.82 15.01
C SER A 156 6.24 21.42 15.29
N PHE A 157 6.09 20.34 16.05
CA PHE A 157 5.03 20.30 17.02
C PHE A 157 5.40 21.45 17.96
N SER A 158 4.70 22.58 17.83
CA SER A 158 4.14 23.16 19.04
C SER A 158 3.67 21.98 19.90
N THR A 159 4.08 21.94 21.15
CA THR A 159 3.51 21.09 22.18
C THR A 159 1.98 21.14 22.09
N GLU A 160 1.41 20.21 21.35
CA GLU A 160 0.30 19.41 21.80
C GLU A 160 0.84 17.99 21.82
N GLU A 161 1.69 17.73 22.81
CA GLU A 161 1.58 16.49 23.53
C GLU A 161 0.11 16.38 23.98
N VAL A 162 -0.72 15.68 23.22
CA VAL A 162 -1.82 14.94 23.86
C VAL A 162 -1.19 13.66 24.40
N GLU A 163 -0.29 13.85 25.35
CA GLU A 163 -0.17 12.95 26.47
C GLU A 163 -1.55 13.03 27.12
N ILE A 164 -2.36 11.98 26.96
CA ILE A 164 -3.58 11.80 27.73
C ILE A 164 -3.12 11.56 29.17
N LYS A 165 -2.74 12.64 29.85
CA LYS A 165 -2.78 12.71 31.30
C LYS A 165 -4.26 12.79 31.63
N THR A 166 -4.69 11.76 32.32
CA THR A 166 -5.96 11.61 33.01
C THR A 166 -6.03 12.60 34.18
N PRO A 167 -6.68 13.77 34.00
CA PRO A 167 -7.66 14.20 35.02
C PRO A 167 -9.07 14.42 34.46
N GLU A 168 -9.25 14.54 33.14
CA GLU A 168 -10.53 14.97 32.56
C GLU A 168 -11.57 13.85 32.45
N LEU A 169 -11.15 12.58 32.44
CA LEU A 169 -12.04 11.42 32.54
C LEU A 169 -12.70 11.27 33.93
N LYS A 170 -12.18 11.92 34.98
CA LYS A 170 -12.85 12.00 36.30
C LYS A 170 -13.90 13.12 36.38
N ASN A 171 -13.82 14.10 35.48
CA ASN A 171 -14.77 15.23 35.45
C ASN A 171 -15.93 14.99 34.48
N LEU A 172 -15.75 14.17 33.45
CA LEU A 172 -16.86 13.74 32.59
C LEU A 172 -17.84 12.81 33.32
N SER A 173 -17.37 11.88 34.15
CA SER A 173 -18.27 11.04 34.96
C SER A 173 -19.05 11.85 36.00
N LYS A 174 -18.40 12.82 36.65
CA LYS A 174 -19.05 13.75 37.61
C LYS A 174 -20.02 14.71 36.93
N LEU A 175 -19.76 15.13 35.69
CA LEU A 175 -20.65 15.99 34.92
C LEU A 175 -21.84 15.20 34.36
N GLU A 176 -21.63 13.95 33.93
CA GLU A 176 -22.70 13.02 33.54
C GLU A 176 -23.61 12.65 34.73
N GLU A 177 -23.05 12.48 35.94
CA GLU A 177 -23.84 12.32 37.17
C GLU A 177 -24.63 13.57 37.55
N ARG A 178 -24.05 14.78 37.41
CA ARG A 178 -24.75 16.05 37.63
C ARG A 178 -25.88 16.27 36.63
N ILE A 179 -25.65 15.98 35.35
CA ILE A 179 -26.68 16.11 34.30
C ILE A 179 -27.79 15.07 34.51
N LYS A 180 -27.47 13.84 34.95
CA LYS A 180 -28.48 12.85 35.36
C LYS A 180 -29.28 13.32 36.58
N LYS A 181 -28.63 13.90 37.61
CA LYS A 181 -29.32 14.46 38.79
C LYS A 181 -30.24 15.63 38.43
N ASP A 182 -29.77 16.58 37.61
CA ASP A 182 -30.56 17.73 37.15
C ASP A 182 -31.73 17.33 36.23
N MET A 183 -31.55 16.27 35.43
CA MET A 183 -32.64 15.72 34.63
C MET A 183 -33.68 14.99 35.50
N ILE A 184 -33.26 14.24 36.53
CA ILE A 184 -34.15 13.53 37.46
C ILE A 184 -34.94 14.52 38.33
N GLU A 185 -34.32 15.58 38.85
CA GLU A 185 -35.00 16.65 39.60
C GLU A 185 -36.01 17.41 38.73
N LYS A 186 -35.68 17.69 37.45
CA LYS A 186 -36.63 18.30 36.51
C LYS A 186 -37.80 17.39 36.15
N THR A 187 -37.60 16.08 36.00
CA THR A 187 -38.72 15.13 35.80
C THR A 187 -39.60 14.96 37.04
N ASN A 188 -39.03 15.01 38.24
CA ASN A 188 -39.82 14.95 39.48
C ASN A 188 -40.60 16.25 39.73
N SER A 189 -40.06 17.40 39.31
CA SER A 189 -40.76 18.71 39.33
C SER A 189 -41.93 18.78 38.33
N ILE A 190 -41.91 17.96 37.27
CA ILE A 190 -42.95 17.91 36.23
C ILE A 190 -44.09 16.95 36.64
N THR A 191 -43.92 16.15 37.69
CA THR A 191 -44.91 15.13 38.13
C THR A 191 -45.69 15.53 39.41
N LEU A 192 -45.75 16.83 39.75
CA LEU A 192 -46.54 17.32 40.90
C LEU A 192 -47.54 18.45 40.60
N HIS A 193 -47.76 18.81 39.33
CA HIS A 193 -48.92 19.64 38.96
C HIS A 193 -49.62 19.10 37.71
N LYS A 194 -50.25 17.95 37.87
CA LYS A 194 -51.51 17.66 37.15
C LYS A 194 -52.65 17.89 38.15
N ASN A 195 -53.16 19.11 38.20
CA ASN A 195 -54.51 19.31 38.69
C ASN A 195 -55.48 18.92 37.56
N GLU A 196 -56.47 18.17 37.98
CA GLU A 196 -57.55 17.57 37.20
C GLU A 196 -58.48 18.65 36.64
N ALA A 197 -58.21 19.12 35.43
CA ALA A 197 -59.20 19.74 34.56
C ALA A 197 -58.58 19.82 33.17
N ASP A 198 -58.98 18.89 32.30
CA ASP A 198 -58.99 18.98 30.83
C ASP A 198 -58.90 17.57 30.20
N VAL A 199 -59.64 16.62 30.79
CA VAL A 199 -60.20 15.50 30.04
C VAL A 199 -61.61 15.93 29.63
N LYS A 200 -61.74 16.57 28.46
CA LYS A 200 -62.91 16.57 27.55
C LYS A 200 -62.81 17.72 26.55
N ALA A 201 -62.19 17.46 25.40
CA ALA A 201 -62.64 18.00 24.12
C ALA A 201 -61.87 17.29 22.99
N SER A 202 -62.24 16.03 22.79
CA SER A 202 -61.95 15.30 21.58
C SER A 202 -62.66 15.96 20.39
N LYS A 203 -62.00 15.90 19.22
CA LYS A 203 -62.53 15.92 17.84
C LYS A 203 -62.44 17.23 17.04
N SER A 204 -61.91 17.01 15.84
CA SER A 204 -61.99 17.78 14.60
C SER A 204 -61.35 19.17 14.56
N ILE A 205 -60.15 19.24 13.97
CA ILE A 205 -59.73 20.42 13.21
C ILE A 205 -59.26 19.95 11.83
N VAL A 206 -60.24 19.91 10.92
CA VAL A 206 -60.05 20.15 9.49
C VAL A 206 -60.18 21.67 9.30
N GLU A 207 -59.25 22.23 8.54
CA GLU A 207 -59.32 23.54 7.87
C GLU A 207 -59.15 24.87 8.65
N LYS A 208 -58.25 25.67 8.06
CA LYS A 208 -58.35 27.09 7.73
C LYS A 208 -58.13 28.16 8.82
N LYS A 209 -56.99 28.83 8.58
CA LYS A 209 -56.85 30.27 8.26
C LYS A 209 -57.13 31.34 9.34
N LYS A 210 -56.06 32.13 9.49
CA LYS A 210 -55.97 33.61 9.42
C LYS A 210 -56.24 34.44 10.69
N LYS A 211 -55.23 35.31 10.91
CA LYS A 211 -55.25 36.70 11.42
C LYS A 211 -55.68 36.86 12.89
N ALA A 212 -54.77 37.23 13.78
CA ALA A 212 -54.18 38.57 13.98
C ALA A 212 -55.22 39.61 14.42
N GLU A 213 -54.97 40.16 15.61
CA GLU A 213 -55.53 41.32 16.34
C GLU A 213 -55.85 40.85 17.77
N ARG A 214 -55.63 41.58 18.87
CA ARG A 214 -55.08 42.90 19.17
C ARG A 214 -54.94 42.95 20.70
N SER A 215 -53.82 43.48 21.21
CA SER A 215 -53.70 44.40 22.35
C SER A 215 -54.14 44.06 23.80
N ILE A 216 -53.44 44.75 24.73
CA ILE A 216 -53.77 45.03 26.15
C ILE A 216 -53.36 43.90 27.12
N GLY A 217 -52.72 44.11 28.27
CA GLY A 217 -52.41 45.30 29.05
C GLY A 217 -51.65 44.90 30.33
N LYS A 218 -51.17 45.92 31.05
CA LYS A 218 -50.26 45.93 32.23
C LYS A 218 -50.76 45.19 33.47
N ILE A 219 -49.84 44.97 34.44
CA ILE A 219 -49.88 45.22 35.93
C ILE A 219 -48.99 44.17 36.64
N LYS A 220 -48.40 44.32 37.84
CA LYS A 220 -47.71 45.34 38.66
C LYS A 220 -47.21 44.55 39.89
N ILE A 221 -46.11 44.97 40.52
CA ILE A 221 -45.35 44.26 41.56
C ILE A 221 -45.61 44.87 42.96
N SER A 222 -45.67 44.02 43.98
CA SER A 222 -45.49 44.25 45.43
C SER A 222 -45.05 42.90 46.03
N GLU A 223 -44.28 42.71 47.10
CA GLU A 223 -43.51 43.46 48.10
C GLU A 223 -42.73 42.35 48.87
N LEU A 224 -41.60 42.67 49.55
CA LEU A 224 -41.22 42.12 50.88
C LEU A 224 -39.83 42.61 51.32
N ILE A 225 -39.76 42.97 52.59
CA ILE A 225 -38.71 43.69 53.34
C ILE A 225 -38.03 42.70 54.29
N GLU A 226 -36.73 42.86 54.57
CA GLU A 226 -36.16 42.67 55.93
C GLU A 226 -34.80 43.38 56.07
N LYS A 227 -34.58 44.03 57.23
CA LYS A 227 -33.36 44.78 57.63
C LYS A 227 -32.44 43.92 58.52
N PRO A 228 -31.18 44.34 58.72
CA PRO A 228 -30.75 44.64 60.09
C PRO A 228 -29.96 45.97 60.24
N ASN A 229 -29.95 46.46 61.48
CA ASN A 229 -29.32 47.69 61.98
C ASN A 229 -27.80 47.57 62.13
N ASP A 230 -27.07 48.68 62.00
CA ASP A 230 -26.27 49.27 63.10
C ASP A 230 -25.70 50.66 62.71
N LEU A 231 -25.59 51.53 63.71
CA LEU A 231 -25.38 52.99 63.65
C LEU A 231 -23.97 53.44 63.25
N ILE A 232 -23.83 54.51 62.44
CA ILE A 232 -22.79 55.55 62.61
C ILE A 232 -23.33 56.95 62.20
N ASP A 233 -23.38 57.81 63.21
CA ASP A 233 -23.12 59.26 63.33
C ASP A 233 -23.48 60.29 62.23
N LEU A 234 -24.27 61.28 62.66
CA LEU A 234 -24.77 62.44 61.92
C LEU A 234 -23.95 63.68 62.30
N SER A 235 -22.76 63.84 61.72
CA SER A 235 -22.06 65.13 61.73
C SER A 235 -21.45 65.42 60.37
N ASN A 236 -22.22 66.16 59.56
CA ASN A 236 -21.80 67.12 58.51
C ASN A 236 -22.84 67.20 57.39
N ILE A 237 -23.94 67.90 57.67
CA ILE A 237 -24.82 68.44 56.63
C ILE A 237 -24.63 69.95 56.63
N LEU A 238 -23.71 70.46 55.81
CA LEU A 238 -23.74 71.85 55.34
C LEU A 238 -23.24 71.93 53.89
N SER A 239 -24.09 71.44 52.98
CA SER A 239 -24.48 72.07 51.71
C SER A 239 -25.46 71.13 51.00
N LYS A 240 -26.77 71.24 51.28
CA LYS A 240 -27.77 70.44 50.56
C LYS A 240 -27.90 70.97 49.12
N PRO A 241 -27.62 70.18 48.07
CA PRO A 241 -27.86 70.60 46.70
C PRO A 241 -29.36 70.81 46.46
N SER A 242 -29.73 71.75 45.57
CA SER A 242 -31.15 72.03 45.29
C SER A 242 -31.83 70.83 44.63
N LYS A 243 -33.16 70.69 44.75
CA LYS A 243 -33.91 69.56 44.16
C LYS A 243 -33.70 69.43 42.64
N SER A 244 -33.45 70.53 41.93
CA SER A 244 -33.11 70.51 40.49
C SER A 244 -31.72 69.92 40.23
N ASP A 245 -30.74 70.22 41.09
CA ASP A 245 -29.36 69.72 40.94
C ASP A 245 -29.30 68.21 41.20
N ILE A 246 -30.04 67.72 42.20
CA ILE A 246 -30.16 66.29 42.49
C ILE A 246 -30.82 65.54 41.32
N HIS A 247 -31.89 66.10 40.74
CA HIS A 247 -32.55 65.51 39.58
C HIS A 247 -31.66 65.49 38.33
N GLU A 248 -30.89 66.54 38.09
CA GLU A 248 -29.96 66.60 36.96
C GLU A 248 -28.78 65.64 37.14
N GLN A 249 -28.27 65.51 38.37
CA GLN A 249 -27.19 64.59 38.71
C GLN A 249 -27.66 63.12 38.61
N GLN A 250 -28.86 62.80 39.09
CA GLN A 250 -29.49 61.48 38.89
C GLN A 250 -29.75 61.17 37.42
N LYS A 251 -30.15 62.16 36.61
CA LYS A 251 -30.36 61.98 35.16
C LYS A 251 -29.04 61.72 34.43
N LYS A 252 -27.96 62.42 34.80
CA LYS A 252 -26.60 62.18 34.27
C LYS A 252 -26.06 60.80 34.67
N GLU A 253 -26.30 60.37 35.90
CA GLU A 253 -25.97 59.01 36.38
C GLU A 253 -26.73 57.93 35.59
N LEU A 254 -28.04 58.12 35.39
CA LEU A 254 -28.88 57.22 34.58
C LEU A 254 -28.43 57.13 33.13
N GLU A 255 -28.02 58.24 32.51
CA GLU A 255 -27.46 58.22 31.15
C GLU A 255 -26.10 57.52 31.08
N LYS A 256 -25.22 57.72 32.06
CA LYS A 256 -23.96 56.97 32.17
C LYS A 256 -24.22 55.47 32.32
N PHE A 257 -25.22 55.08 33.11
CA PHE A 257 -25.59 53.69 33.27
C PHE A 257 -26.19 53.09 31.98
N ARG A 258 -27.07 53.83 31.31
CA ARG A 258 -27.67 53.42 30.03
C ARG A 258 -26.63 53.25 28.93
N THR A 259 -25.65 54.16 28.85
CA THR A 259 -24.54 54.04 27.89
C THR A 259 -23.64 52.85 28.19
N LYS A 260 -23.38 52.55 29.47
CA LYS A 260 -22.65 51.34 29.89
C LYS A 260 -23.38 50.05 29.47
N ILE A 261 -24.68 49.95 29.74
CA ILE A 261 -25.51 48.82 29.31
C ILE A 261 -25.50 48.67 27.79
N ASN A 262 -25.67 49.76 27.03
CA ASN A 262 -25.68 49.70 25.57
C ASN A 262 -24.33 49.25 24.99
N LYS A 263 -23.20 49.64 25.59
CA LYS A 263 -21.87 49.15 25.22
C LYS A 263 -21.72 47.66 25.48
N GLU A 264 -22.19 47.19 26.63
CA GLU A 264 -22.14 45.77 27.01
C GLU A 264 -23.04 44.91 26.11
N LEU A 265 -24.25 45.41 25.81
CA LEU A 265 -25.18 44.79 24.88
C LEU A 265 -24.62 44.73 23.44
N PHE A 266 -23.88 45.76 23.01
CA PHE A 266 -23.18 45.77 21.73
C PHE A 266 -22.10 44.70 21.67
N PHE A 267 -21.30 44.57 22.73
CA PHE A 267 -20.26 43.54 22.83
C PHE A 267 -20.85 42.13 22.81
N LEU A 268 -21.93 41.89 23.57
CA LEU A 268 -22.66 40.61 23.57
C LEU A 268 -23.24 40.27 22.19
N LYS A 269 -23.80 41.25 21.46
CA LYS A 269 -24.25 41.06 20.08
C LYS A 269 -23.11 40.68 19.14
N GLN A 270 -21.93 41.30 19.31
CA GLN A 270 -20.75 40.98 18.50
C GLN A 270 -20.22 39.57 18.80
N GLN A 271 -20.19 39.16 20.07
CA GLN A 271 -19.84 37.80 20.48
C GLN A 271 -20.81 36.76 19.93
N ARG A 272 -22.13 37.01 20.03
CA ARG A 272 -23.17 36.13 19.48
C ARG A 272 -23.03 35.97 17.96
N LYS A 273 -22.67 37.04 17.24
CA LYS A 273 -22.41 36.96 15.79
C LYS A 273 -21.21 36.06 15.46
N LYS A 274 -20.11 36.19 16.21
CA LYS A 274 -18.93 35.31 16.06
C LYS A 274 -19.27 33.85 16.38
N LEU A 275 -20.04 33.60 17.43
CA LEU A 275 -20.49 32.26 17.81
C LEU A 275 -21.34 31.62 16.71
N ASN A 276 -22.32 32.36 16.15
CA ASN A 276 -23.15 31.85 15.06
C ASN A 276 -22.34 31.54 13.79
N GLN A 277 -21.32 32.34 13.47
CA GLN A 277 -20.41 32.04 12.35
C GLN A 277 -19.60 30.77 12.60
N ALA A 278 -19.13 30.55 13.84
CA ALA A 278 -18.42 29.34 14.21
C ALA A 278 -19.33 28.10 14.14
N ILE A 279 -20.59 28.21 14.60
CA ILE A 279 -21.59 27.14 14.51
C ILE A 279 -21.85 26.77 13.05
N MET A 280 -22.09 27.74 12.16
CA MET A 280 -22.30 27.46 10.74
C MET A 280 -21.09 26.80 10.07
N LYS A 281 -19.86 27.21 10.45
CA LYS A 281 -18.64 26.58 9.97
C LYS A 281 -18.56 25.11 10.42
N PHE A 282 -18.84 24.86 11.70
CA PHE A 282 -18.84 23.51 12.26
C PHE A 282 -19.91 22.61 11.64
N GLU A 283 -21.11 23.11 11.38
CA GLU A 283 -22.16 22.38 10.68
C GLU A 283 -21.76 22.00 9.25
N LYS A 284 -21.09 22.90 8.53
CA LYS A 284 -20.55 22.63 7.20
C LYS A 284 -19.47 21.54 7.22
N GLU A 285 -18.55 21.61 8.17
CA GLU A 285 -17.52 20.59 8.38
C GLU A 285 -18.13 19.23 8.75
N LYS A 286 -19.14 19.22 9.63
CA LYS A 286 -19.89 18.02 10.01
C LYS A 286 -20.59 17.38 8.81
N ARG A 287 -21.13 18.19 7.88
CA ARG A 287 -21.75 17.69 6.64
C ARG A 287 -20.71 17.05 5.71
N ILE A 288 -19.57 17.70 5.50
CA ILE A 288 -18.46 17.17 4.70
C ILE A 288 -17.97 15.84 5.30
N PHE A 289 -17.81 15.78 6.62
CA PHE A 289 -17.40 14.55 7.30
C PHE A 289 -18.41 13.41 7.13
N ARG A 290 -19.72 13.70 7.20
CA ARG A 290 -20.78 12.71 6.93
C ARG A 290 -20.73 12.18 5.49
N GLU A 291 -20.48 13.04 4.51
CA GLU A 291 -20.33 12.65 3.11
C GLU A 291 -19.08 11.78 2.89
N GLN A 292 -17.96 12.14 3.52
CA GLN A 292 -16.73 11.34 3.49
C GLN A 292 -16.92 9.98 4.16
N LYS A 293 -17.63 9.92 5.30
CA LYS A 293 -17.97 8.67 5.98
C LYS A 293 -18.80 7.75 5.08
N LYS A 294 -19.85 8.26 4.45
CA LYS A 294 -20.67 7.49 3.48
C LYS A 294 -19.83 7.00 2.29
N ALA A 295 -18.94 7.83 1.76
CA ALA A 295 -18.06 7.44 0.66
C ALA A 295 -17.08 6.31 1.07
N PHE A 296 -16.61 6.33 2.32
CA PHE A 296 -15.77 5.29 2.88
C PHE A 296 -16.54 3.98 3.09
N GLU A 297 -17.75 4.03 3.65
CA GLU A 297 -18.64 2.87 3.83
C GLU A 297 -18.96 2.20 2.49
N ASN A 298 -19.25 2.98 1.44
CA ASN A 298 -19.47 2.45 0.09
C ASN A 298 -18.23 1.75 -0.49
N LYS A 299 -17.03 2.28 -0.24
CA LYS A 299 -15.78 1.63 -0.64
C LYS A 299 -15.53 0.34 0.13
N LEU A 300 -15.85 0.32 1.42
CA LEU A 300 -15.73 -0.88 2.26
C LEU A 300 -16.65 -1.98 1.74
N LEU A 301 -17.92 -1.65 1.42
CA LEU A 301 -18.87 -2.60 0.84
C LEU A 301 -18.40 -3.15 -0.52
N LEU A 302 -17.79 -2.30 -1.36
CA LEU A 302 -17.22 -2.75 -2.63
C LEU A 302 -16.07 -3.74 -2.41
N PHE A 303 -15.21 -3.45 -1.43
CA PHE A 303 -14.09 -4.31 -1.06
C PHE A 303 -14.55 -5.67 -0.50
N GLU A 304 -15.61 -5.70 0.31
CA GLU A 304 -16.21 -6.94 0.79
C GLU A 304 -16.74 -7.82 -0.36
N LYS A 305 -17.41 -7.20 -1.34
CA LYS A 305 -17.87 -7.91 -2.56
C LYS A 305 -16.69 -8.47 -3.37
N GLU A 306 -15.60 -7.71 -3.51
CA GLU A 306 -14.39 -8.19 -4.18
C GLU A 306 -13.73 -9.35 -3.43
N LYS A 307 -13.66 -9.28 -2.10
CA LYS A 307 -13.17 -10.36 -1.25
C LYS A 307 -13.99 -11.64 -1.43
N GLU A 308 -15.32 -11.52 -1.44
CA GLU A 308 -16.21 -12.66 -1.65
C GLU A 308 -16.06 -13.26 -3.06
N TYR A 309 -15.89 -12.41 -4.07
CA TYR A 309 -15.60 -12.85 -5.44
C TYR A 309 -14.28 -13.63 -5.53
N ILE A 310 -13.22 -13.15 -4.88
CA ILE A 310 -11.92 -13.82 -4.84
C ILE A 310 -12.05 -15.17 -4.12
N LYS A 311 -12.79 -15.22 -3.00
CA LYS A 311 -13.04 -16.46 -2.26
C LYS A 311 -13.72 -17.52 -3.15
N ARG A 312 -14.81 -17.17 -3.83
CA ARG A 312 -15.51 -18.09 -4.76
C ARG A 312 -14.62 -18.55 -5.92
N LYS A 313 -13.78 -17.64 -6.44
CA LYS A 313 -12.77 -17.97 -7.46
C LYS A 313 -11.75 -18.97 -6.94
N TRP A 314 -11.28 -18.80 -5.70
CA TRP A 314 -10.31 -19.69 -5.08
C TRP A 314 -10.90 -21.08 -4.82
N GLU A 315 -12.12 -21.17 -4.30
CA GLU A 315 -12.85 -22.45 -4.13
C GLU A 315 -13.01 -23.17 -5.48
N SER A 316 -13.34 -22.44 -6.55
CA SER A 316 -13.40 -23.01 -7.91
C SER A 316 -12.04 -23.52 -8.41
N TYR A 317 -10.94 -22.86 -8.04
CA TYR A 317 -9.59 -23.31 -8.36
C TYR A 317 -9.18 -24.55 -7.57
N GLU A 318 -9.51 -24.63 -6.29
CA GLU A 318 -9.28 -25.82 -5.48
C GLU A 318 -10.05 -27.02 -6.03
N MET A 319 -11.32 -26.84 -6.38
CA MET A 319 -12.13 -27.89 -6.99
C MET A 319 -11.54 -28.37 -8.34
N LYS A 320 -11.02 -27.44 -9.16
CA LYS A 320 -10.32 -27.79 -10.42
C LYS A 320 -9.01 -28.53 -10.17
N ASN A 321 -8.26 -28.16 -9.14
CA ASN A 321 -7.01 -28.84 -8.80
C ASN A 321 -7.28 -30.26 -8.29
N GLU A 322 -8.36 -30.46 -7.53
CA GLU A 322 -8.78 -31.78 -7.07
C GLU A 322 -9.27 -32.65 -8.25
N LEU A 323 -10.04 -32.09 -9.18
CA LEU A 323 -10.38 -32.74 -10.46
C LEU A 323 -9.13 -33.15 -11.24
N LEU A 324 -8.14 -32.26 -11.37
CA LEU A 324 -6.87 -32.57 -12.03
C LEU A 324 -6.08 -33.66 -11.30
N ARG A 325 -6.20 -33.76 -9.98
CA ARG A 325 -5.57 -34.81 -9.19
C ARG A 325 -6.25 -36.15 -9.46
N ILE A 326 -7.58 -36.19 -9.45
CA ILE A 326 -8.36 -37.38 -9.81
C ILE A 326 -8.04 -37.83 -11.24
N GLU A 327 -7.98 -36.90 -12.21
CA GLU A 327 -7.59 -37.20 -13.59
C GLU A 327 -6.15 -37.73 -13.69
N LYS A 328 -5.21 -37.18 -12.91
CA LYS A 328 -3.83 -37.70 -12.86
C LYS A 328 -3.77 -39.09 -12.26
N GLU A 329 -4.54 -39.38 -11.22
CA GLU A 329 -4.62 -40.71 -10.61
C GLU A 329 -5.26 -41.71 -11.57
N ALA A 330 -6.33 -41.32 -12.26
CA ALA A 330 -6.96 -42.13 -13.31
C ALA A 330 -6.01 -42.38 -14.50
N PHE A 331 -5.28 -41.36 -14.94
CA PHE A 331 -4.26 -41.48 -15.97
C PHE A 331 -3.10 -42.37 -15.52
N LYS A 332 -2.67 -42.27 -14.25
CA LYS A 332 -1.64 -43.15 -13.70
C LYS A 332 -2.08 -44.60 -13.70
N LYS A 333 -3.32 -44.89 -13.28
CA LYS A 333 -3.93 -46.23 -13.38
C LYS A 333 -4.03 -46.71 -14.84
N GLN A 334 -4.40 -45.83 -15.77
CA GLN A 334 -4.42 -46.16 -17.21
C GLN A 334 -3.02 -46.45 -17.75
N VAL A 335 -2.00 -45.72 -17.30
CA VAL A 335 -0.60 -45.93 -17.69
C VAL A 335 -0.04 -47.21 -17.08
N GLU A 336 -0.37 -47.52 -15.83
CA GLU A 336 -0.04 -48.80 -15.19
C GLU A 336 -0.70 -49.97 -15.92
N ASN A 337 -1.99 -49.86 -16.24
CA ASN A 337 -2.70 -50.83 -17.10
C ASN A 337 -2.10 -50.90 -18.50
N PHE A 338 -1.66 -49.77 -19.08
CA PHE A 338 -0.98 -49.74 -20.37
C PHE A 338 0.39 -50.40 -20.31
N HIS A 339 1.16 -50.25 -19.24
CA HIS A 339 2.44 -50.94 -19.05
C HIS A 339 2.25 -52.44 -18.80
N HIS A 340 1.21 -52.83 -18.06
CA HIS A 340 0.81 -54.22 -17.88
C HIS A 340 0.37 -54.84 -19.21
N ASN A 341 -0.53 -54.16 -19.93
CA ASN A 341 -0.95 -54.57 -21.27
C ASN A 341 0.20 -54.53 -22.26
N ARG A 342 1.16 -53.61 -22.19
CA ARG A 342 2.32 -53.55 -23.08
C ARG A 342 3.34 -54.66 -22.80
N ARG A 343 3.46 -55.14 -21.56
CA ARG A 343 4.23 -56.36 -21.24
C ARG A 343 3.56 -57.59 -21.87
N ASN A 344 2.23 -57.66 -21.85
CA ASN A 344 1.47 -58.71 -22.54
C ASN A 344 1.51 -58.53 -24.07
N LEU A 345 1.47 -57.30 -24.57
CA LEU A 345 1.52 -56.94 -25.99
C LEU A 345 2.93 -57.08 -26.59
N HIS A 346 4.00 -57.07 -25.79
CA HIS A 346 5.34 -57.46 -26.26
C HIS A 346 5.42 -58.98 -26.54
N LYS A 347 4.52 -59.80 -25.99
CA LYS A 347 4.31 -61.18 -26.43
C LYS A 347 3.46 -61.26 -27.71
N GLU A 348 2.54 -60.31 -27.94
CA GLU A 348 1.63 -60.33 -29.10
C GLU A 348 2.07 -59.49 -30.30
N LYS A 349 3.04 -58.58 -30.16
CA LYS A 349 3.63 -57.75 -31.24
C LYS A 349 4.64 -58.49 -32.12
N GLN A 350 4.45 -59.80 -32.28
CA GLN A 350 4.74 -60.51 -33.54
C GLN A 350 3.63 -60.30 -34.58
N ASN A 351 2.49 -59.69 -34.25
CA ASN A 351 1.40 -59.49 -35.22
C ASN A 351 0.92 -58.03 -35.34
N LYS A 352 1.07 -57.51 -36.57
CA LYS A 352 0.28 -56.52 -37.32
C LYS A 352 0.12 -55.05 -36.82
N LYS A 353 0.69 -54.19 -37.67
CA LYS A 353 0.34 -52.86 -38.23
C LYS A 353 -1.06 -52.22 -37.99
N LEU A 354 -1.00 -50.85 -37.99
CA LEU A 354 -2.03 -49.82 -38.28
C LEU A 354 -3.18 -49.69 -37.25
N SER A 355 -3.78 -48.54 -36.89
CA SER A 355 -3.98 -47.22 -37.52
C SER A 355 -4.46 -46.16 -36.48
N GLN A 356 -4.67 -44.92 -36.95
CA GLN A 356 -4.93 -43.63 -36.27
C GLN A 356 -6.25 -43.49 -35.47
N LYS A 357 -6.32 -42.51 -34.53
CA LYS A 357 -7.40 -41.48 -34.35
C LYS A 357 -7.14 -40.57 -33.12
N GLN A 358 -7.01 -39.26 -33.31
CA GLN A 358 -7.98 -38.15 -33.11
C GLN A 358 -8.27 -37.75 -31.64
N HIS A 359 -7.86 -36.52 -31.27
CA HIS A 359 -8.11 -35.85 -29.99
C HIS A 359 -9.27 -34.85 -30.08
N THR A 360 -10.14 -34.85 -29.06
CA THR A 360 -11.22 -33.88 -28.83
C THR A 360 -10.76 -32.69 -27.96
N PRO A 361 -11.33 -31.49 -28.11
CA PRO A 361 -10.81 -30.27 -27.50
C PRO A 361 -11.38 -30.04 -26.09
N THR A 362 -10.49 -29.79 -25.12
CA THR A 362 -10.87 -29.37 -23.76
C THR A 362 -11.09 -27.86 -23.67
N LYS A 363 -12.26 -27.49 -23.13
CA LYS A 363 -12.77 -26.12 -22.93
C LYS A 363 -11.82 -25.28 -22.09
N GLY A 364 -11.26 -24.23 -22.69
CA GLY A 364 -10.42 -23.23 -22.02
C GLY A 364 -11.26 -22.10 -21.39
N PHE A 365 -11.02 -21.83 -20.11
CA PHE A 365 -11.53 -20.66 -19.40
C PHE A 365 -10.84 -19.38 -19.91
N ASP A 366 -11.64 -18.46 -20.47
CA ASP A 366 -11.20 -17.17 -21.02
C ASP A 366 -11.10 -16.10 -19.90
N TYR A 367 -9.93 -15.46 -19.76
CA TYR A 367 -9.69 -14.36 -18.84
C TYR A 367 -9.91 -13.00 -19.53
N LYS A 368 -10.71 -12.13 -18.92
CA LYS A 368 -11.05 -10.79 -19.45
C LYS A 368 -9.94 -9.77 -19.17
N PHE A 369 -9.31 -9.20 -20.21
CA PHE A 369 -8.51 -7.97 -20.09
C PHE A 369 -8.76 -7.03 -21.28
N THR A 370 -9.39 -5.88 -21.03
CA THR A 370 -9.76 -4.86 -22.04
C THR A 370 -8.81 -3.64 -22.07
N LYS A 371 -7.67 -3.69 -21.37
CA LYS A 371 -6.65 -2.61 -21.36
C LYS A 371 -5.27 -3.17 -21.72
N ASP A 372 -4.38 -2.29 -22.19
CA ASP A 372 -2.96 -2.57 -22.41
C ASP A 372 -2.40 -3.34 -21.20
N TYR A 373 -1.85 -4.53 -21.44
CA TYR A 373 -1.37 -5.41 -20.37
C TYR A 373 0.09 -5.10 -20.09
N ILE A 374 0.39 -4.74 -18.85
CA ILE A 374 1.76 -4.58 -18.39
C ILE A 374 2.23 -5.92 -17.84
N LEU A 375 3.16 -6.57 -18.54
CA LEU A 375 3.77 -7.83 -18.14
C LEU A 375 4.68 -7.58 -16.92
N PRO A 376 4.39 -8.18 -15.75
CA PRO A 376 5.28 -8.05 -14.60
C PRO A 376 6.64 -8.71 -14.87
N LEU A 377 7.68 -8.19 -14.23
CA LEU A 377 9.02 -8.78 -14.34
C LEU A 377 9.01 -10.24 -13.88
N GLY A 378 9.66 -11.08 -14.67
CA GLY A 378 9.81 -12.51 -14.40
C GLY A 378 8.52 -13.29 -14.65
N LYS A 379 7.56 -12.71 -15.37
CA LYS A 379 6.35 -13.40 -15.85
C LYS A 379 6.38 -13.56 -17.36
N TYR A 380 5.41 -14.33 -17.86
CA TYR A 380 5.18 -14.54 -19.28
C TYR A 380 3.69 -14.39 -19.60
N ILE A 381 3.38 -14.16 -20.87
CA ILE A 381 2.02 -14.15 -21.39
C ILE A 381 1.99 -14.78 -22.79
N ILE A 382 0.88 -15.44 -23.11
CA ILE A 382 0.61 -16.00 -24.45
C ILE A 382 -0.76 -15.51 -24.87
N VAL A 383 -0.86 -14.95 -26.08
CA VAL A 383 -2.08 -14.34 -26.61
C VAL A 383 -2.28 -14.79 -28.05
N SER A 384 -3.54 -15.05 -28.43
CA SER A 384 -3.95 -15.31 -29.81
C SER A 384 -4.80 -14.16 -30.32
N SER A 385 -4.53 -13.69 -31.54
CA SER A 385 -5.33 -12.65 -32.20
C SER A 385 -6.59 -13.20 -32.89
N ARG A 386 -6.68 -14.52 -33.11
CA ARG A 386 -7.81 -15.16 -33.80
C ARG A 386 -9.06 -15.30 -32.93
N ASN A 387 -8.94 -15.21 -31.60
CA ASN A 387 -10.10 -15.12 -30.73
C ASN A 387 -10.70 -13.72 -30.82
N THR A 388 -11.72 -13.57 -31.66
CA THR A 388 -12.58 -12.38 -31.85
C THR A 388 -13.51 -12.10 -30.66
N SER A 389 -13.16 -12.53 -29.44
CA SER A 389 -13.89 -12.07 -28.25
C SER A 389 -13.53 -10.61 -28.00
N LYS A 390 -14.49 -9.80 -27.52
CA LYS A 390 -14.31 -8.38 -27.11
C LYS A 390 -13.23 -8.17 -26.01
N HIS A 391 -12.46 -9.20 -25.65
CA HIS A 391 -11.65 -9.32 -24.44
C HIS A 391 -10.18 -9.70 -24.68
N THR A 392 -9.69 -9.73 -25.92
CA THR A 392 -8.26 -9.96 -26.21
C THR A 392 -7.41 -8.71 -25.95
N THR A 393 -6.34 -8.88 -25.17
CA THR A 393 -5.35 -7.85 -24.91
C THR A 393 -4.75 -7.34 -26.22
N LYS A 394 -4.93 -6.05 -26.52
CA LYS A 394 -4.46 -5.47 -27.80
C LYS A 394 -2.97 -5.15 -27.80
N LYS A 395 -2.41 -4.84 -26.62
CA LYS A 395 -0.99 -4.50 -26.45
C LYS A 395 -0.44 -5.12 -25.17
N ILE A 396 0.78 -5.63 -25.25
CA ILE A 396 1.55 -6.14 -24.12
C ILE A 396 2.77 -5.23 -23.97
N SER A 397 2.99 -4.68 -22.79
CA SER A 397 4.12 -3.79 -22.49
C SER A 397 4.94 -4.35 -21.34
N ILE A 398 6.25 -4.22 -21.40
CA ILE A 398 7.14 -4.47 -20.28
C ILE A 398 8.14 -3.33 -20.18
N HIS A 399 8.35 -2.83 -18.96
CA HIS A 399 9.07 -1.59 -18.72
C HIS A 399 10.35 -1.83 -17.91
N GLY A 400 11.37 -1.00 -18.14
CA GLY A 400 12.59 -0.96 -17.34
C GLY A 400 13.51 -2.17 -17.53
N ILE A 401 13.60 -2.74 -18.73
CA ILE A 401 14.47 -3.89 -19.00
C ILE A 401 15.93 -3.45 -19.04
N GLY A 402 16.66 -3.79 -17.97
CA GLY A 402 18.09 -3.56 -17.81
C GLY A 402 18.92 -4.76 -18.28
N SER A 403 19.65 -5.37 -17.35
CA SER A 403 20.61 -6.47 -17.58
C SER A 403 19.98 -7.83 -17.89
N THR A 404 18.67 -7.93 -17.86
CA THR A 404 17.88 -9.12 -18.19
C THR A 404 17.37 -9.07 -19.63
N TYR A 405 16.69 -10.13 -20.08
CA TYR A 405 16.21 -10.22 -21.45
C TYR A 405 14.70 -10.43 -21.53
N VAL A 406 14.10 -9.94 -22.59
CA VAL A 406 12.74 -10.24 -23.00
C VAL A 406 12.81 -11.04 -24.29
N LEU A 407 12.15 -12.19 -24.27
CA LEU A 407 11.96 -13.03 -25.44
C LEU A 407 10.53 -12.83 -25.94
N VAL A 408 10.40 -12.51 -27.22
CA VAL A 408 9.13 -12.58 -27.94
C VAL A 408 9.19 -13.73 -28.92
N LEU A 409 8.30 -14.71 -28.75
CA LEU A 409 8.06 -15.78 -29.71
C LEU A 409 6.75 -15.53 -30.43
N TYR A 410 6.70 -15.81 -31.72
CA TYR A 410 5.46 -15.64 -32.47
C TYR A 410 5.33 -16.65 -33.60
N ASP A 411 4.08 -17.02 -33.85
CA ASP A 411 3.62 -17.66 -35.06
C ASP A 411 2.77 -16.64 -35.83
N LYS A 412 3.31 -16.17 -36.96
CA LYS A 412 2.63 -15.20 -37.81
C LYS A 412 1.39 -15.79 -38.50
N SER A 413 1.48 -17.03 -38.97
CA SER A 413 0.40 -17.71 -39.67
C SER A 413 -0.79 -17.90 -38.74
N ASN A 414 -0.55 -18.40 -37.52
CA ASN A 414 -1.59 -18.65 -36.53
C ASN A 414 -1.93 -17.46 -35.63
N GLN A 415 -1.21 -16.35 -35.79
CA GLN A 415 -1.34 -15.12 -34.99
C GLN A 415 -1.31 -15.38 -33.48
N ILE A 416 -0.36 -16.20 -33.05
CA ILE A 416 -0.13 -16.52 -31.64
C ILE A 416 1.22 -15.93 -31.23
N TYR A 417 1.19 -15.19 -30.14
CA TYR A 417 2.34 -14.44 -29.64
C TYR A 417 2.58 -14.82 -28.19
N ALA A 418 3.85 -14.96 -27.83
CA ALA A 418 4.30 -15.11 -26.47
C ALA A 418 5.35 -14.05 -26.15
N MET A 419 5.25 -13.45 -24.96
CA MET A 419 6.27 -12.56 -24.42
C MET A 419 6.66 -13.05 -23.03
N SER A 420 7.96 -13.17 -22.77
CA SER A 420 8.50 -13.66 -21.50
C SER A 420 9.69 -12.84 -21.04
N HIS A 421 9.73 -12.51 -19.75
CA HIS A 421 10.90 -11.90 -19.12
C HIS A 421 11.81 -12.97 -18.52
N ILE A 422 12.99 -13.13 -19.10
CA ILE A 422 14.01 -14.11 -18.73
C ILE A 422 15.06 -13.41 -17.87
N MET A 423 15.26 -13.92 -16.66
CA MET A 423 16.09 -13.31 -15.61
C MET A 423 17.39 -14.06 -15.35
N TYR A 424 17.41 -15.37 -15.61
CA TYR A 424 18.51 -16.25 -15.20
C TYR A 424 18.93 -17.17 -16.35
N SER A 425 20.19 -17.62 -16.34
CA SER A 425 20.74 -18.51 -17.39
C SER A 425 20.30 -19.95 -17.16
N ASN A 426 20.63 -20.51 -15.99
CA ASN A 426 20.40 -21.91 -15.66
C ASN A 426 19.73 -22.08 -14.26
N PRO A 427 18.75 -22.97 -14.11
CA PRO A 427 18.36 -23.47 -12.79
C PRO A 427 19.54 -24.18 -12.07
N LYS A 428 19.48 -24.30 -10.74
CA LYS A 428 20.55 -24.94 -9.94
C LYS A 428 20.86 -26.37 -10.46
N LYS A 429 22.16 -26.69 -10.60
CA LYS A 429 22.71 -27.91 -11.25
C LYS A 429 22.13 -29.28 -10.82
N ASN A 430 21.44 -29.39 -9.69
CA ASN A 430 20.91 -30.65 -9.15
C ASN A 430 19.36 -30.73 -9.10
N GLN A 431 18.64 -29.86 -9.81
CA GLN A 431 17.18 -29.90 -9.85
C GLN A 431 16.67 -30.47 -11.16
N ASN A 432 15.74 -31.43 -11.08
CA ASN A 432 15.06 -31.97 -12.24
C ASN A 432 14.30 -30.84 -12.97
N LYS A 433 14.65 -30.60 -14.24
CA LYS A 433 14.10 -29.48 -15.04
C LYS A 433 12.57 -29.49 -15.11
N ASP A 434 11.96 -30.66 -14.96
CA ASP A 434 10.51 -30.79 -14.97
C ASP A 434 9.81 -30.35 -13.69
N ARG A 435 10.52 -30.29 -12.56
CA ARG A 435 9.99 -29.90 -11.24
C ARG A 435 10.29 -28.45 -10.85
N ILE A 436 10.94 -27.67 -11.71
CA ILE A 436 11.28 -26.27 -11.44
C ILE A 436 10.01 -25.41 -11.43
N GLU A 437 9.79 -24.71 -10.32
CA GLU A 437 8.82 -23.62 -10.25
C GLU A 437 9.31 -22.42 -11.06
N ASN A 438 8.40 -21.73 -11.76
CA ASN A 438 8.72 -20.56 -12.59
C ASN A 438 9.70 -20.81 -13.76
N LYS A 439 9.56 -21.94 -14.47
CA LYS A 439 10.37 -22.30 -15.67
C LYS A 439 10.58 -21.16 -16.69
N HIS A 440 9.60 -20.27 -16.83
CA HIS A 440 9.66 -19.12 -17.73
C HIS A 440 10.71 -18.05 -17.38
N GLN A 441 11.30 -18.09 -16.18
CA GLN A 441 12.32 -17.13 -15.74
C GLN A 441 13.76 -17.54 -16.14
N TYR A 442 13.99 -18.80 -16.50
CA TYR A 442 15.33 -19.33 -16.82
C TYR A 442 15.48 -19.58 -18.32
N ALA A 443 16.55 -19.10 -18.93
CA ALA A 443 16.79 -19.22 -20.38
C ALA A 443 16.66 -20.67 -20.89
N GLU A 444 17.27 -21.64 -20.19
CA GLU A 444 17.24 -23.06 -20.58
C GLU A 444 15.86 -23.72 -20.53
N THR A 445 14.93 -23.21 -19.71
CA THR A 445 13.60 -23.84 -19.55
C THR A 445 12.46 -22.99 -20.07
N ALA A 446 12.66 -21.69 -20.24
CA ALA A 446 11.65 -20.76 -20.70
C ALA A 446 11.23 -21.04 -22.14
N ILE A 447 12.19 -21.28 -23.03
CA ILE A 447 11.91 -21.47 -24.47
C ILE A 447 11.09 -22.75 -24.69
N SER A 448 11.55 -23.89 -24.18
CA SER A 448 10.82 -25.16 -24.26
C SER A 448 9.43 -25.09 -23.63
N PHE A 449 9.33 -24.43 -22.47
CA PHE A 449 8.05 -24.19 -21.80
C PHE A 449 7.08 -23.34 -22.62
N LEU A 450 7.56 -22.25 -23.22
CA LEU A 450 6.74 -21.35 -24.03
C LEU A 450 6.29 -22.03 -25.32
N ILE A 451 7.18 -22.73 -26.02
CA ILE A 451 6.85 -23.49 -27.24
C ILE A 451 5.71 -24.46 -26.94
N LYS A 452 5.85 -25.29 -25.90
CA LYS A 452 4.82 -26.28 -25.53
C LYS A 452 3.47 -25.63 -25.27
N LYS A 453 3.46 -24.48 -24.58
CA LYS A 453 2.23 -23.72 -24.31
C LYS A 453 1.66 -23.04 -25.56
N MET A 454 2.50 -22.56 -26.46
CA MET A 454 2.08 -21.97 -27.74
C MET A 454 1.45 -23.02 -28.66
N LEU A 455 2.06 -24.20 -28.76
CA LEU A 455 1.52 -25.32 -29.53
C LEU A 455 0.15 -25.76 -29.01
N ILE A 456 -0.02 -25.86 -27.68
CA ILE A 456 -1.33 -26.14 -27.04
C ILE A 456 -2.37 -25.05 -27.39
N LYS A 457 -1.93 -23.81 -27.60
CA LYS A 457 -2.79 -22.69 -28.02
C LYS A 457 -3.05 -22.64 -29.54
N GLY A 458 -2.55 -23.61 -30.30
CA GLY A 458 -2.75 -23.72 -31.74
C GLY A 458 -1.66 -23.09 -32.59
N ALA A 459 -0.48 -22.82 -32.03
CA ALA A 459 0.67 -22.40 -32.83
C ALA A 459 1.23 -23.59 -33.61
N SER A 460 1.84 -23.30 -34.75
CA SER A 460 2.64 -24.23 -35.52
C SER A 460 4.07 -24.30 -34.97
N GLU A 461 4.82 -25.28 -35.45
CA GLU A 461 6.25 -25.41 -35.16
C GLU A 461 7.09 -24.33 -35.84
N LYS A 462 6.54 -23.59 -36.82
CA LYS A 462 7.21 -22.51 -37.55
C LYS A 462 7.20 -21.20 -36.75
N LEU A 463 7.86 -21.22 -35.60
CA LEU A 463 7.99 -20.06 -34.73
C LEU A 463 9.14 -19.15 -35.18
N SER A 464 9.05 -17.88 -34.85
CA SER A 464 10.13 -16.90 -34.99
C SER A 464 10.31 -16.14 -33.68
N SER A 465 11.50 -15.57 -33.48
CA SER A 465 11.85 -14.94 -32.21
C SER A 465 12.46 -13.54 -32.36
N PHE A 466 12.26 -12.71 -31.33
CA PHE A 466 12.98 -11.46 -31.10
C PHE A 466 13.53 -11.44 -29.68
N ILE A 467 14.73 -10.89 -29.53
CA ILE A 467 15.40 -10.77 -28.22
C ILE A 467 15.69 -9.29 -27.96
N PHE A 468 15.35 -8.84 -26.75
CA PHE A 468 15.57 -7.47 -26.29
C PHE A 468 16.19 -7.48 -24.90
N GLY A 469 17.04 -6.51 -24.57
CA GLY A 469 17.51 -6.29 -23.19
C GLY A 469 19.04 -6.27 -23.08
N GLY A 470 19.57 -6.80 -21.98
CA GLY A 470 21.02 -6.87 -21.74
C GLY A 470 21.70 -5.51 -21.55
N ALA A 471 20.98 -4.48 -21.13
CA ALA A 471 21.55 -3.18 -20.84
C ALA A 471 22.38 -3.22 -19.55
N GLN A 472 23.56 -2.60 -19.55
CA GLN A 472 24.46 -2.56 -18.41
C GLN A 472 24.82 -1.10 -18.11
N ILE A 473 24.46 -0.63 -16.90
CA ILE A 473 24.67 0.77 -16.48
C ILE A 473 26.17 1.11 -16.39
N SER A 474 27.02 0.10 -16.16
CA SER A 474 28.47 0.22 -16.15
C SER A 474 29.04 -0.17 -17.52
N ASN A 475 30.12 0.50 -17.95
CA ASN A 475 30.92 0.06 -19.11
C ASN A 475 31.57 -1.32 -18.92
N LYS A 476 31.46 -1.91 -17.73
CA LYS A 476 31.95 -3.26 -17.42
C LYS A 476 30.96 -4.32 -17.92
N LYS A 477 31.42 -5.19 -18.82
CA LYS A 477 30.66 -6.35 -19.29
C LYS A 477 30.55 -7.42 -18.21
N TYR A 478 29.34 -7.68 -17.73
CA TYR A 478 29.08 -8.75 -16.77
C TYR A 478 28.86 -10.08 -17.48
N LYS A 479 29.72 -11.08 -17.17
CA LYS A 479 29.65 -12.44 -17.71
C LYS A 479 28.27 -13.09 -17.52
N SER A 480 27.61 -12.84 -16.39
CA SER A 480 26.27 -13.38 -16.10
C SER A 480 25.20 -12.93 -17.11
N VAL A 481 25.32 -11.72 -17.66
CA VAL A 481 24.39 -11.20 -18.68
C VAL A 481 24.64 -11.84 -20.04
N GLU A 482 25.90 -12.10 -20.37
CA GLU A 482 26.29 -12.82 -21.58
C GLU A 482 25.86 -14.29 -21.49
N GLU A 483 25.99 -14.92 -20.32
CA GLU A 483 25.55 -16.29 -20.08
C GLU A 483 24.05 -16.46 -20.32
N ILE A 484 23.20 -15.53 -19.87
CA ILE A 484 21.75 -15.60 -20.13
C ILE A 484 21.48 -15.57 -21.64
N LEU A 485 22.10 -14.65 -22.37
CA LEU A 485 21.93 -14.51 -23.81
C LEU A 485 22.41 -15.77 -24.55
N ASN A 486 23.58 -16.27 -24.20
CA ASN A 486 24.16 -17.47 -24.80
C ASN A 486 23.27 -18.69 -24.56
N SER A 487 22.74 -18.87 -23.34
CA SER A 487 21.76 -19.91 -23.03
C SER A 487 20.49 -19.76 -23.87
N MET A 488 19.96 -18.55 -24.02
CA MET A 488 18.77 -18.31 -24.86
C MET A 488 19.02 -18.67 -26.32
N LYS A 489 20.14 -18.21 -26.89
CA LYS A 489 20.51 -18.51 -28.29
C LYS A 489 20.72 -20.00 -28.52
N SER A 490 21.43 -20.67 -27.61
CA SER A 490 21.63 -22.12 -27.68
C SER A 490 20.31 -22.87 -27.66
N GLU A 491 19.39 -22.49 -26.77
CA GLU A 491 18.11 -23.19 -26.64
C GLU A 491 17.18 -22.91 -27.84
N LEU A 492 17.13 -21.68 -28.37
CA LEU A 492 16.40 -21.38 -29.62
C LEU A 492 16.94 -22.19 -30.79
N LYS A 493 18.27 -22.37 -30.88
CA LYS A 493 18.92 -23.18 -31.92
C LYS A 493 18.52 -24.65 -31.84
N LYS A 494 18.37 -25.22 -30.64
CA LYS A 494 17.90 -26.62 -30.47
C LYS A 494 16.51 -26.86 -31.05
N TYR A 495 15.63 -25.86 -30.95
CA TYR A 495 14.28 -25.91 -31.51
C TYR A 495 14.18 -25.35 -32.94
N ASN A 496 15.32 -25.05 -33.57
CA ASN A 496 15.41 -24.47 -34.91
C ASN A 496 14.55 -23.19 -35.10
N ILE A 497 14.47 -22.36 -34.05
CA ILE A 497 13.70 -21.11 -34.08
C ILE A 497 14.61 -19.96 -34.49
N PRO A 498 14.39 -19.32 -35.65
CA PRO A 498 15.19 -18.19 -36.09
C PRO A 498 15.01 -16.96 -35.20
N ILE A 499 16.11 -16.24 -34.96
CA ILE A 499 16.10 -14.92 -34.33
C ILE A 499 16.03 -13.87 -35.44
N LYS A 500 14.89 -13.18 -35.53
CA LYS A 500 14.64 -12.20 -36.60
C LYS A 500 15.45 -10.93 -36.40
N ARG A 501 15.48 -10.41 -35.17
CA ARG A 501 16.34 -9.30 -34.75
C ARG A 501 16.66 -9.38 -33.27
N GLU A 502 17.79 -8.77 -32.92
CA GLU A 502 18.28 -8.62 -31.55
C GLU A 502 18.48 -7.13 -31.24
N PHE A 503 17.96 -6.68 -30.10
CA PHE A 503 18.17 -5.34 -29.57
C PHE A 503 18.77 -5.46 -28.18
N ILE A 504 20.03 -5.85 -28.16
CA ILE A 504 20.79 -6.22 -26.97
C ILE A 504 21.83 -5.15 -26.60
N GLY A 505 22.29 -5.13 -25.35
CA GLY A 505 23.39 -4.26 -24.90
C GLY A 505 23.02 -2.79 -24.77
N GLY A 506 24.00 -1.93 -24.47
CA GLY A 506 23.83 -0.49 -24.25
C GLY A 506 23.70 -0.11 -22.78
N LEU A 507 23.73 1.19 -22.48
CA LEU A 507 23.80 1.70 -21.10
C LEU A 507 22.42 1.92 -20.45
N TYR A 508 21.38 2.06 -21.28
CA TYR A 508 20.06 2.46 -20.83
C TYR A 508 19.05 1.30 -20.83
N PRO A 509 18.19 1.22 -19.81
CA PRO A 509 17.07 0.30 -19.81
C PRO A 509 16.09 0.65 -20.93
N ARG A 510 15.32 -0.35 -21.38
CA ARG A 510 14.36 -0.19 -22.46
C ARG A 510 12.97 -0.69 -22.09
N ASP A 511 11.97 -0.06 -22.67
CA ASP A 511 10.59 -0.51 -22.60
C ASP A 511 10.21 -1.16 -23.92
N ILE A 512 9.52 -2.28 -23.87
CA ILE A 512 9.12 -3.05 -25.05
C ILE A 512 7.61 -3.15 -25.06
N LYS A 513 7.01 -2.78 -26.19
CA LYS A 513 5.57 -2.83 -26.40
C LYS A 513 5.26 -3.66 -27.63
N LEU A 514 4.62 -4.81 -27.44
CA LEU A 514 4.09 -5.65 -28.50
C LEU A 514 2.63 -5.28 -28.77
N ASN A 515 2.37 -4.73 -29.95
CA ASN A 515 1.04 -4.46 -30.45
C ASN A 515 0.57 -5.62 -31.34
N ILE A 516 -0.36 -6.41 -30.83
CA ILE A 516 -0.84 -7.63 -31.49
C ILE A 516 -1.66 -7.28 -32.73
N LYS A 517 -2.51 -6.25 -32.64
CA LYS A 517 -3.38 -5.82 -33.76
C LYS A 517 -2.56 -5.28 -34.92
N LYS A 518 -1.53 -4.46 -34.64
CA LYS A 518 -0.65 -3.91 -35.67
C LYS A 518 0.47 -4.85 -36.08
N GLN A 519 0.64 -5.98 -35.40
CA GLN A 519 1.77 -6.90 -35.55
C GLN A 519 3.12 -6.15 -35.51
N GLN A 520 3.27 -5.31 -34.49
CA GLN A 520 4.43 -4.43 -34.34
C GLN A 520 5.01 -4.51 -32.94
N ILE A 521 6.32 -4.35 -32.84
CA ILE A 521 7.04 -4.13 -31.58
C ILE A 521 7.62 -2.72 -31.59
N SER A 522 7.25 -1.93 -30.59
CA SER A 522 7.88 -0.63 -30.29
C SER A 522 8.86 -0.80 -29.14
N ILE A 523 10.08 -0.28 -29.30
CA ILE A 523 11.13 -0.25 -28.28
C ILE A 523 11.38 1.21 -27.93
N HIS A 524 11.34 1.54 -26.65
CA HIS A 524 11.68 2.87 -26.16
C HIS A 524 13.01 2.83 -25.38
N PHE A 525 13.95 3.70 -25.76
CA PHE A 525 15.19 3.97 -25.02
C PHE A 525 15.16 5.44 -24.58
N GLY A 526 14.69 5.70 -23.36
CA GLY A 526 14.41 7.08 -22.93
C GLY A 526 13.44 7.78 -23.89
N GLU A 527 13.90 8.84 -24.56
CA GLU A 527 13.12 9.63 -25.53
C GLU A 527 13.12 9.03 -26.95
N THR A 528 14.04 8.12 -27.26
CA THR A 528 14.14 7.51 -28.59
C THR A 528 13.20 6.30 -28.72
N MET A 529 12.55 6.17 -29.86
CA MET A 529 11.61 5.09 -30.15
C MET A 529 11.97 4.40 -31.46
N LYS A 530 11.96 3.06 -31.47
CA LYS A 530 12.14 2.23 -32.67
C LYS A 530 10.95 1.30 -32.84
N GLU A 531 10.45 1.18 -34.06
CA GLU A 531 9.34 0.28 -34.42
C GLU A 531 9.78 -0.82 -35.38
N ILE A 532 9.26 -2.02 -35.16
CA ILE A 532 9.59 -3.23 -35.93
C ILE A 532 8.29 -3.94 -36.28
N LYS A 533 8.15 -4.38 -37.54
CA LYS A 533 7.04 -5.26 -37.96
C LYS A 533 7.42 -6.73 -37.77
N LEU A 534 6.44 -7.55 -37.37
CA LEU A 534 6.58 -9.00 -37.11
C LEU A 534 6.54 -9.86 -38.39
#